data_AF-A0A4V1P785-F1
#
_entry.id   AF-A0A4V1P785-F1
#
_cell.length_a   1.000
_cell.length_b   1.000
_cell.length_c   1.000
_cell.angle_alpha   90.00
_cell.angle_beta   90.00
_cell.angle_gamma   90.00
#
_symmetry.space_group_name_H-M   'P 1'
#
loop_
_entity.id
_entity.type
_entity.pdbx_description
1 polymer ?
#
loop_
_entity_poly.entity_id
_entity_poly.type
_entity_poly.pdbx_seq_one_letter_code
_entity_poly.pdbx_strand_id
1 'polypeptide(L)'
;MTPLPSWRSGRMWRQPRHARKPLTNGRKTSESGVLQISDRPSASSARLGAAMSEDRLSEATGRGSEGIGVAEALPVSRDEDGSSAEPPESRRPDRPLPPVLSTPSREGWLATRRNRAGLWWRRASPNLRGTVYMITALLVYAVMVGAFKHLGTAIPLVETLMIRQIIMSAVIVAIAGRSLKQALKTDRPGLQIFRGLITLASMLCGFSALIHIPLAQATSISFSQVLFVTVAAVLILKERVDRARWVATVLGFAGVLIMLNPSADGLNFWALMSLCGALFGAGITISVRILGTSERTETILIYQGLVLMVVLAWPAWALWVWPTAEQWFWLVLLSLFGTAGQWLITKAYQVGEASALAPLDFSRLILAVFTGFVFFAEIPTLTTLIGAAIVIGATLYTMRRNARGRLGADLSTPP
;
A
#
# COMPACT_ATOMS: atom_id res chain seq x y z
N MET A 1 14.98 43.16 44.90
CA MET A 1 14.17 43.61 46.05
C MET A 1 12.81 44.07 45.53
N THR A 2 11.76 43.92 46.35
CA THR A 2 10.36 44.38 46.13
C THR A 2 9.58 43.79 44.91
N PRO A 3 8.24 43.62 45.01
CA PRO A 3 7.69 42.26 44.80
C PRO A 3 6.44 42.12 43.89
N LEU A 4 6.02 40.85 43.73
CA LEU A 4 4.81 40.36 43.04
C LEU A 4 3.48 40.85 43.66
N PRO A 5 2.39 40.92 42.86
CA PRO A 5 1.02 40.77 43.35
C PRO A 5 0.57 39.31 43.26
N SER A 6 0.19 38.73 44.41
CA SER A 6 -0.38 37.39 44.51
C SER A 6 -1.88 37.36 44.20
N TRP A 7 -2.36 36.36 43.45
CA TRP A 7 -3.78 35.98 43.43
C TRP A 7 -4.00 34.63 44.10
N ARG A 8 -4.85 34.63 45.12
CA ARG A 8 -5.29 33.46 45.90
C ARG A 8 -6.82 33.40 45.93
N SER A 9 -7.35 32.25 46.36
CA SER A 9 -8.77 31.85 46.37
C SER A 9 -9.34 31.51 44.98
N GLY A 10 -10.17 30.48 44.82
CA GLY A 10 -10.62 29.50 45.81
C GLY A 10 -12.04 29.02 45.53
N ARG A 11 -12.20 27.83 44.94
CA ARG A 11 -13.50 27.15 44.86
C ARG A 11 -13.33 25.63 44.91
N MET A 12 -13.50 25.09 46.11
CA MET A 12 -13.53 23.65 46.41
C MET A 12 -14.99 23.27 46.65
N TRP A 13 -15.68 22.62 45.70
CA TRP A 13 -17.03 22.09 45.91
C TRP A 13 -17.25 20.71 45.25
N ARG A 14 -17.26 19.69 46.13
CA ARG A 14 -18.08 18.46 46.15
C ARG A 14 -17.89 17.35 45.09
N GLN A 15 -17.44 16.19 45.61
CA GLN A 15 -17.85 14.87 45.14
C GLN A 15 -19.35 14.60 45.43
N PRO A 16 -19.96 13.64 44.71
CA PRO A 16 -20.94 12.72 45.27
C PRO A 16 -20.37 11.29 45.39
N ARG A 17 -20.57 10.64 46.53
CA ARG A 17 -20.36 9.19 46.72
C ARG A 17 -21.66 8.40 46.49
N HIS A 18 -21.50 7.08 46.32
CA HIS A 18 -22.49 6.00 46.48
C HIS A 18 -23.54 5.78 45.38
N ALA A 19 -23.36 4.67 44.66
CA ALA A 19 -24.30 3.55 44.70
C ALA A 19 -23.59 2.22 44.40
N ARG A 20 -23.50 1.32 45.39
CA ARG A 20 -23.24 -0.12 45.18
C ARG A 20 -24.58 -0.85 45.31
N LYS A 21 -24.88 -1.80 44.41
CA LYS A 21 -25.81 -2.90 44.66
C LYS A 21 -25.30 -4.20 43.99
N PRO A 22 -25.75 -5.39 44.44
CA PRO A 22 -24.81 -6.47 44.73
C PRO A 22 -24.82 -7.63 43.73
N LEU A 23 -23.79 -8.48 43.90
CA LEU A 23 -23.73 -9.85 43.38
C LEU A 23 -24.90 -10.69 43.89
N THR A 24 -25.48 -11.51 43.02
CA THR A 24 -26.18 -12.75 43.41
C THR A 24 -25.39 -13.94 42.88
N ASN A 25 -25.28 -14.99 43.69
CA ASN A 25 -24.46 -16.17 43.43
C ASN A 25 -25.33 -17.43 43.53
N GLY A 26 -25.02 -18.42 42.69
CA GLY A 26 -25.42 -19.81 42.90
C GLY A 26 -26.74 -20.25 42.24
N ARG A 27 -26.62 -21.17 41.28
CA ARG A 27 -26.67 -22.60 41.62
C ARG A 27 -25.97 -23.45 40.57
N LYS A 28 -25.29 -24.50 41.04
CA LYS A 28 -24.85 -25.64 40.24
C LYS A 28 -26.06 -26.56 40.02
N THR A 29 -26.18 -27.12 38.84
CA THR A 29 -26.54 -28.54 38.68
C THR A 29 -25.67 -29.12 37.56
N SER A 30 -25.08 -30.27 37.85
CA SER A 30 -24.36 -31.11 36.91
C SER A 30 -25.25 -32.32 36.71
N GLU A 31 -25.57 -32.67 35.46
CA GLU A 31 -26.08 -34.01 35.15
C GLU A 31 -25.55 -34.50 33.81
N SER A 32 -25.35 -35.81 33.72
CA SER A 32 -24.60 -36.50 32.67
C SER A 32 -25.53 -37.44 31.89
N GLY A 33 -25.33 -37.57 30.59
CA GLY A 33 -26.04 -38.52 29.72
C GLY A 33 -25.86 -38.14 28.24
N VAL A 34 -24.99 -38.73 27.41
CA VAL A 34 -24.73 -40.14 27.03
C VAL A 34 -25.63 -40.61 25.86
N LEU A 35 -24.99 -40.93 24.71
CA LEU A 35 -25.55 -41.57 23.49
C LEU A 35 -26.54 -40.68 22.67
N GLN A 36 -26.74 -40.83 21.35
CA GLN A 36 -26.08 -41.66 20.33
C GLN A 36 -26.18 -41.05 18.91
N ILE A 37 -25.19 -41.43 18.10
CA ILE A 37 -25.11 -41.57 16.65
C ILE A 37 -26.44 -41.95 15.93
N SER A 38 -26.77 -41.29 14.81
CA SER A 38 -26.99 -41.95 13.50
C SER A 38 -27.23 -40.99 12.31
N ASP A 39 -27.05 -41.54 11.12
CA ASP A 39 -26.89 -40.94 9.79
C ASP A 39 -28.09 -40.25 9.09
N ARG A 40 -27.70 -39.48 8.06
CA ARG A 40 -28.30 -39.15 6.74
C ARG A 40 -29.38 -40.14 6.17
N PRO A 41 -29.94 -39.89 4.95
CA PRO A 41 -30.53 -38.67 4.35
C PRO A 41 -31.87 -38.96 3.60
N SER A 42 -32.55 -37.96 3.03
CA SER A 42 -33.39 -38.16 1.82
C SER A 42 -33.71 -36.86 1.07
N ALA A 43 -34.08 -36.99 -0.21
CA ALA A 43 -34.45 -35.90 -1.11
C ALA A 43 -35.82 -36.19 -1.76
N SER A 44 -36.27 -35.24 -2.62
CA SER A 44 -37.25 -35.43 -3.70
C SER A 44 -38.76 -35.21 -3.43
N SER A 45 -39.37 -34.59 -4.45
CA SER A 45 -40.79 -34.41 -4.83
C SER A 45 -41.45 -33.08 -4.40
N ALA A 46 -41.69 -32.10 -5.28
CA ALA A 46 -42.45 -32.06 -6.56
C ALA A 46 -43.98 -31.98 -6.37
N ARG A 47 -44.57 -30.86 -6.82
CA ARG A 47 -45.99 -30.73 -7.23
C ARG A 47 -46.17 -29.52 -8.18
N LEU A 48 -47.06 -29.67 -9.16
CA LEU A 48 -47.35 -28.74 -10.26
C LEU A 48 -48.73 -28.08 -10.11
N GLY A 49 -48.92 -26.96 -10.83
CA GLY A 49 -50.22 -26.45 -11.29
C GLY A 49 -50.89 -25.40 -10.39
N ALA A 50 -51.73 -24.49 -10.92
CA ALA A 50 -52.07 -24.13 -12.31
C ALA A 50 -52.90 -22.81 -12.33
N ALA A 51 -53.26 -22.31 -13.53
CA ALA A 51 -54.23 -21.22 -13.81
C ALA A 51 -53.85 -19.79 -13.33
N MET A 52 -53.81 -18.73 -14.16
CA MET A 52 -54.71 -18.14 -15.19
C MET A 52 -55.50 -16.94 -14.65
N SER A 53 -55.24 -15.76 -15.22
CA SER A 53 -56.27 -14.72 -15.47
C SER A 53 -55.71 -13.73 -16.49
N GLU A 54 -56.39 -13.60 -17.63
CA GLU A 54 -56.10 -12.62 -18.69
C GLU A 54 -56.59 -11.22 -18.31
N ASP A 55 -56.11 -10.18 -19.01
CA ASP A 55 -57.02 -9.22 -19.63
C ASP A 55 -56.32 -8.36 -20.71
N ARG A 56 -56.86 -8.47 -21.95
CA ARG A 56 -57.24 -7.38 -22.90
C ARG A 56 -56.22 -6.32 -23.37
N LEU A 57 -56.38 -5.74 -24.58
CA LEU A 57 -56.92 -6.14 -25.91
C LEU A 57 -56.66 -4.96 -26.88
N SER A 58 -57.03 -5.11 -28.16
CA SER A 58 -57.06 -4.07 -29.22
C SER A 58 -55.70 -3.53 -29.69
N GLU A 59 -55.47 -3.16 -30.97
CA GLU A 59 -56.19 -3.26 -32.26
C GLU A 59 -55.15 -2.86 -33.35
N ALA A 60 -55.26 -3.06 -34.67
CA ALA A 60 -56.23 -3.74 -35.52
C ALA A 60 -55.55 -4.24 -36.81
N THR A 61 -56.25 -5.15 -37.50
CA THR A 61 -56.21 -5.53 -38.93
C THR A 61 -55.88 -4.39 -39.93
N GLY A 62 -55.44 -4.66 -41.17
CA GLY A 62 -55.25 -5.92 -41.91
C GLY A 62 -55.80 -5.83 -43.36
N ARG A 63 -55.11 -6.47 -44.33
CA ARG A 63 -55.54 -6.81 -45.71
C ARG A 63 -54.32 -7.42 -46.45
N GLY A 64 -54.41 -8.45 -47.29
CA GLY A 64 -55.56 -9.29 -47.65
C GLY A 64 -55.47 -9.76 -49.11
N SER A 65 -55.32 -11.07 -49.31
CA SER A 65 -55.45 -11.85 -50.58
C SER A 65 -54.64 -11.40 -51.81
N GLU A 66 -54.43 -12.16 -52.88
CA GLU A 66 -54.86 -13.52 -53.28
C GLU A 66 -53.69 -14.19 -54.06
N GLY A 67 -53.74 -15.50 -54.30
CA GLY A 67 -52.79 -16.18 -55.21
C GLY A 67 -53.49 -16.77 -56.43
N ILE A 68 -52.74 -17.08 -57.50
CA ILE A 68 -52.94 -18.19 -58.48
C ILE A 68 -51.89 -18.07 -59.62
N GLY A 69 -51.17 -19.16 -59.88
CA GLY A 69 -51.06 -19.76 -61.22
C GLY A 69 -49.99 -19.33 -62.26
N VAL A 70 -49.16 -20.33 -62.62
CA VAL A 70 -48.93 -20.84 -64.01
C VAL A 70 -47.95 -20.11 -64.98
N ALA A 71 -46.98 -20.92 -65.46
CA ALA A 71 -46.30 -20.99 -66.78
C ALA A 71 -45.42 -19.84 -67.37
N GLU A 72 -44.12 -20.18 -67.54
CA GLU A 72 -43.43 -20.44 -68.84
C GLU A 72 -43.03 -19.30 -69.82
N ALA A 73 -42.04 -19.65 -70.67
CA ALA A 73 -41.53 -18.99 -71.89
C ALA A 73 -40.39 -17.93 -71.81
N LEU A 74 -39.24 -18.30 -72.39
CA LEU A 74 -38.22 -17.42 -73.00
C LEU A 74 -38.62 -17.13 -74.47
N PRO A 75 -38.21 -16.00 -75.10
CA PRO A 75 -36.97 -15.95 -75.91
C PRO A 75 -36.14 -14.64 -75.71
N VAL A 76 -34.79 -14.62 -75.72
CA VAL A 76 -33.79 -14.71 -76.83
C VAL A 76 -33.67 -13.42 -77.69
N SER A 77 -32.43 -13.12 -78.14
CA SER A 77 -31.92 -11.96 -78.93
C SER A 77 -31.51 -10.73 -78.11
N ARG A 78 -30.43 -9.98 -78.38
CA ARG A 78 -29.23 -10.06 -79.27
C ARG A 78 -28.26 -8.95 -78.77
N ASP A 79 -26.96 -8.82 -79.05
CA ASP A 79 -25.82 -9.66 -79.50
C ASP A 79 -24.57 -8.76 -79.32
N GLU A 80 -23.36 -9.27 -78.99
CA GLU A 80 -22.08 -8.71 -79.49
C GLU A 80 -20.83 -9.56 -79.13
N ASP A 81 -19.87 -9.55 -80.05
CA ASP A 81 -18.60 -10.30 -80.10
C ASP A 81 -17.60 -9.97 -78.96
N GLY A 82 -16.58 -10.78 -78.64
CA GLY A 82 -16.17 -12.08 -79.18
C GLY A 82 -14.75 -12.47 -78.71
N SER A 83 -14.32 -13.69 -79.08
CA SER A 83 -12.97 -14.30 -78.94
C SER A 83 -12.79 -15.37 -77.86
N SER A 84 -12.89 -16.62 -78.30
CA SER A 84 -12.31 -17.84 -77.71
C SER A 84 -10.75 -17.79 -77.75
N ALA A 85 -9.95 -18.70 -77.17
CA ALA A 85 -10.19 -19.97 -76.49
C ALA A 85 -9.00 -20.35 -75.57
N GLU A 86 -9.24 -21.14 -74.51
CA GLU A 86 -8.30 -22.20 -74.08
C GLU A 86 -9.06 -23.29 -73.26
N PRO A 87 -8.70 -24.60 -73.33
CA PRO A 87 -9.46 -25.69 -72.68
C PRO A 87 -9.10 -25.92 -71.19
N PRO A 88 -9.89 -26.72 -70.44
CA PRO A 88 -9.81 -26.75 -68.98
C PRO A 88 -8.72 -27.70 -68.45
N GLU A 89 -7.70 -27.15 -67.77
CA GLU A 89 -6.77 -27.97 -66.99
C GLU A 89 -7.37 -28.35 -65.62
N SER A 90 -7.30 -29.65 -65.30
CA SER A 90 -7.90 -30.23 -64.10
C SER A 90 -7.28 -29.69 -62.80
N ARG A 91 -8.07 -28.97 -61.99
CA ARG A 91 -7.68 -28.61 -60.62
C ARG A 91 -7.44 -29.87 -59.77
N ARG A 92 -6.16 -30.20 -59.56
CA ARG A 92 -5.74 -31.10 -58.49
C ARG A 92 -6.07 -30.43 -57.14
N PRO A 93 -6.57 -31.16 -56.13
CA PRO A 93 -6.80 -30.59 -54.81
C PRO A 93 -5.47 -30.14 -54.19
N ASP A 94 -5.47 -28.94 -53.61
CA ASP A 94 -4.29 -28.31 -53.03
C ASP A 94 -3.63 -29.22 -51.98
N ARG A 95 -2.33 -29.48 -52.15
CA ARG A 95 -1.51 -30.02 -51.05
C ARG A 95 -1.46 -28.97 -49.95
N PRO A 96 -1.70 -29.32 -48.67
CA PRO A 96 -1.41 -28.42 -47.57
C PRO A 96 0.06 -27.99 -47.65
N LEU A 97 0.31 -26.69 -47.72
CA LEU A 97 1.66 -26.15 -47.65
C LEU A 97 2.31 -26.62 -46.34
N PRO A 98 3.58 -27.07 -46.37
CA PRO A 98 4.27 -27.45 -45.14
C PRO A 98 4.29 -26.24 -44.19
N PRO A 99 4.13 -26.45 -42.87
CA PRO A 99 4.12 -25.34 -41.92
C PRO A 99 5.44 -24.58 -42.03
N VAL A 100 5.36 -23.28 -42.33
CA VAL A 100 6.52 -22.40 -42.37
C VAL A 100 7.17 -22.43 -40.99
N LEU A 101 8.32 -23.09 -40.89
CA LEU A 101 9.15 -23.06 -39.70
C LEU A 101 9.58 -21.61 -39.50
N SER A 102 8.93 -20.92 -38.56
CA SER A 102 9.32 -19.59 -38.15
C SER A 102 10.78 -19.65 -37.68
N THR A 103 11.65 -18.95 -38.41
CA THR A 103 13.04 -18.81 -38.01
C THR A 103 13.05 -18.23 -36.58
N PRO A 104 13.84 -18.80 -35.65
CA PRO A 104 13.88 -18.31 -34.29
C PRO A 104 14.33 -16.86 -34.33
N SER A 105 13.40 -15.95 -34.01
CA SER A 105 13.67 -14.52 -34.06
C SER A 105 14.87 -14.23 -33.17
N ARG A 106 15.78 -13.37 -33.65
CA ARG A 106 16.83 -12.77 -32.81
C ARG A 106 16.21 -11.74 -31.85
N GLU A 107 15.19 -12.14 -31.10
CA GLU A 107 14.83 -11.49 -29.85
C GLU A 107 16.03 -11.61 -28.92
N GLY A 108 16.88 -10.57 -28.93
CA GLY A 108 18.06 -10.52 -28.08
C GLY A 108 17.65 -10.81 -26.63
N TRP A 109 18.45 -11.59 -25.92
CA TRP A 109 18.18 -12.09 -24.57
C TRP A 109 17.64 -11.05 -23.57
N LEU A 110 18.00 -9.77 -23.76
CA LEU A 110 17.45 -8.61 -23.04
C LEU A 110 15.95 -8.38 -23.27
N ALA A 111 15.46 -8.50 -24.51
CA ALA A 111 14.03 -8.42 -24.85
C ALA A 111 13.25 -9.59 -24.21
N THR A 112 13.77 -10.82 -24.32
CA THR A 112 13.18 -12.00 -23.67
C THR A 112 13.15 -11.86 -22.15
N ARG A 113 14.23 -11.33 -21.53
CA ARG A 113 14.25 -10.99 -20.09
C ARG A 113 13.25 -9.91 -19.73
N ARG A 114 13.13 -8.83 -20.52
CA ARG A 114 12.15 -7.75 -20.29
C ARG A 114 10.71 -8.27 -20.38
N ASN A 115 10.42 -9.11 -21.37
CA ASN A 115 9.12 -9.75 -21.52
C ASN A 115 8.82 -10.71 -20.35
N ARG A 116 9.79 -11.54 -19.93
CA ARG A 116 9.66 -12.40 -18.73
C ARG A 116 9.44 -11.60 -17.45
N ALA A 117 10.15 -10.49 -17.25
CA ALA A 117 9.97 -9.61 -16.10
C ALA A 117 8.58 -8.93 -16.09
N GLY A 118 8.09 -8.47 -17.25
CA GLY A 118 6.75 -7.91 -17.40
C GLY A 118 5.64 -8.94 -17.15
N LEU A 119 5.81 -10.17 -17.65
CA LEU A 119 4.89 -11.29 -17.38
C LEU A 119 4.89 -11.69 -15.90
N TRP A 120 6.07 -11.76 -15.27
CA TRP A 120 6.19 -12.01 -13.83
C TRP A 120 5.51 -10.90 -13.02
N TRP A 121 5.71 -9.63 -13.37
CA TRP A 121 5.09 -8.49 -12.67
C TRP A 121 3.56 -8.51 -12.74
N ARG A 122 2.99 -8.93 -13.87
CA ARG A 122 1.53 -9.11 -14.02
C ARG A 122 1.01 -10.31 -13.21
N ARG A 123 1.78 -11.40 -13.13
CA ARG A 123 1.46 -12.61 -12.36
C ARG A 123 1.75 -12.49 -10.85
N ALA A 124 2.59 -11.56 -10.41
CA ALA A 124 2.91 -11.31 -9.01
C ALA A 124 1.68 -10.86 -8.18
N SER A 125 1.54 -11.38 -6.95
CA SER A 125 0.45 -10.97 -6.05
C SER A 125 0.52 -9.47 -5.71
N PRO A 126 -0.58 -8.82 -5.31
CA PRO A 126 -0.55 -7.41 -4.87
C PRO A 126 0.46 -7.19 -3.73
N ASN A 127 0.48 -8.09 -2.74
CA ASN A 127 1.43 -8.06 -1.63
C ASN A 127 2.89 -8.29 -2.07
N LEU A 128 3.15 -9.11 -3.09
CA LEU A 128 4.50 -9.30 -3.64
C LEU A 128 4.99 -8.05 -4.39
N ARG A 129 4.14 -7.41 -5.20
CA ARG A 129 4.46 -6.12 -5.85
C ARG A 129 4.73 -5.04 -4.80
N GLY A 130 3.89 -4.95 -3.77
CA GLY A 130 4.10 -4.07 -2.62
C GLY A 130 5.42 -4.37 -1.88
N THR A 131 5.77 -5.65 -1.71
CA THR A 131 7.03 -6.08 -1.09
C THR A 131 8.24 -5.61 -1.89
N VAL A 132 8.22 -5.74 -3.23
CA VAL A 132 9.31 -5.24 -4.09
C VAL A 132 9.43 -3.72 -3.97
N TYR A 133 8.31 -2.98 -4.09
CA TYR A 133 8.34 -1.52 -3.89
C TYR A 133 8.89 -1.13 -2.51
N MET A 134 8.52 -1.83 -1.44
CA MET A 134 8.99 -1.56 -0.09
C MET A 134 10.49 -1.77 0.05
N ILE A 135 11.02 -2.92 -0.39
CA ILE A 135 12.46 -3.20 -0.30
C ILE A 135 13.27 -2.21 -1.17
N THR A 136 12.80 -1.90 -2.39
CA THR A 136 13.44 -0.88 -3.23
C THR A 136 13.39 0.50 -2.57
N ALA A 137 12.27 0.86 -1.93
CA ALA A 137 12.16 2.12 -1.19
C ALA A 137 13.17 2.20 -0.04
N LEU A 138 13.32 1.14 0.76
CA LEU A 138 14.25 1.10 1.88
C LEU A 138 15.71 1.28 1.44
N LEU A 139 16.11 0.67 0.32
CA LEU A 139 17.45 0.86 -0.26
C LEU A 139 17.69 2.31 -0.71
N VAL A 140 16.71 2.92 -1.40
CA VAL A 140 16.76 4.34 -1.80
C VAL A 140 16.76 5.28 -0.58
N TYR A 141 16.00 4.92 0.46
CA TYR A 141 15.91 5.70 1.70
C TYR A 141 17.20 5.63 2.54
N ALA A 142 18.00 4.56 2.43
CA ALA A 142 19.31 4.48 3.08
C ALA A 142 20.26 5.60 2.60
N VAL A 143 20.26 5.89 1.30
CA VAL A 143 21.03 7.01 0.72
C VAL A 143 20.54 8.36 1.25
N MET A 144 19.21 8.55 1.34
CA MET A 144 18.62 9.76 1.95
C MET A 144 19.06 9.93 3.41
N VAL A 145 19.04 8.86 4.21
CA VAL A 145 19.44 8.90 5.63
C VAL A 145 20.93 9.24 5.78
N GLY A 146 21.80 8.72 4.90
CA GLY A 146 23.21 9.09 4.85
C GLY A 146 23.42 10.59 4.60
N ALA A 147 22.75 11.14 3.58
CA ALA A 147 22.79 12.57 3.28
C ALA A 147 22.25 13.44 4.43
N PHE A 148 21.20 13.00 5.12
CA PHE A 148 20.66 13.71 6.30
C PHE A 148 21.65 13.70 7.48
N LYS A 149 22.28 12.56 7.76
CA LYS A 149 23.31 12.44 8.81
C LYS A 149 24.51 13.34 8.53
N HIS A 150 24.89 13.50 7.26
CA HIS A 150 25.99 14.39 6.86
C HIS A 150 25.65 15.88 7.00
N LEU A 151 24.42 16.29 6.66
CA LEU A 151 23.91 17.66 6.93
C LEU A 151 23.86 17.97 8.44
N GLY A 152 23.58 16.95 9.27
CA GLY A 152 23.69 17.03 10.73
C GLY A 152 22.84 18.15 11.33
N THR A 153 23.47 18.98 12.18
CA THR A 153 22.85 20.17 12.79
C THR A 153 23.23 21.48 12.09
N ALA A 154 23.85 21.42 10.91
CA ALA A 154 24.35 22.61 10.21
C ALA A 154 23.23 23.46 9.58
N ILE A 155 22.04 22.88 9.38
CA ILE A 155 20.85 23.55 8.85
C ILE A 155 19.67 23.26 9.79
N PRO A 156 18.80 24.25 10.08
CA PRO A 156 17.58 24.02 10.84
C PRO A 156 16.70 22.91 10.22
N LEU A 157 16.16 22.04 11.07
CA LEU A 157 15.29 20.93 10.66
C LEU A 157 14.08 21.43 9.85
N VAL A 158 13.47 22.52 10.29
CA VAL A 158 12.30 23.16 9.66
C VAL A 158 12.60 23.55 8.22
N GLU A 159 13.77 24.15 7.98
CA GLU A 159 14.26 24.54 6.66
C GLU A 159 14.53 23.32 5.78
N THR A 160 15.23 22.32 6.32
CA THR A 160 15.50 21.05 5.61
C THR A 160 14.21 20.35 5.19
N LEU A 161 13.18 20.35 6.05
CA LEU A 161 11.86 19.81 5.72
C LEU A 161 11.14 20.64 4.66
N MET A 162 11.22 21.98 4.72
CA MET A 162 10.65 22.89 3.73
C MET A 162 11.27 22.69 2.34
N ILE A 163 12.60 22.76 2.23
CA ILE A 163 13.34 22.56 0.98
C ILE A 163 13.01 21.18 0.38
N ARG A 164 12.92 20.15 1.23
CA ARG A 164 12.49 18.81 0.80
C ARG A 164 11.08 18.79 0.22
N GLN A 165 10.10 19.49 0.79
CA GLN A 165 8.75 19.54 0.20
C GLN A 165 8.70 20.34 -1.10
N ILE A 166 9.48 21.43 -1.21
CA ILE A 166 9.59 22.22 -2.44
C ILE A 166 10.14 21.34 -3.57
N ILE A 167 11.28 20.68 -3.34
CA ILE A 167 11.92 19.81 -4.34
C ILE A 167 11.03 18.60 -4.66
N MET A 168 10.42 17.96 -3.65
CA MET A 168 9.47 16.85 -3.88
C MET A 168 8.30 17.29 -4.77
N SER A 169 7.70 18.45 -4.47
CA SER A 169 6.58 18.98 -5.24
C SER A 169 7.01 19.33 -6.67
N ALA A 170 8.16 19.99 -6.85
CA ALA A 170 8.70 20.32 -8.17
C ALA A 170 8.97 19.07 -9.02
N VAL A 171 9.59 18.04 -8.43
CA VAL A 171 9.88 16.75 -9.10
C VAL A 171 8.58 16.03 -9.50
N ILE A 172 7.60 15.94 -8.61
CA ILE A 172 6.32 15.27 -8.92
C ILE A 172 5.51 16.07 -9.94
N VAL A 173 5.53 17.40 -9.91
CA VAL A 173 4.90 18.27 -10.92
C VAL A 173 5.57 18.09 -12.29
N ALA A 174 6.91 18.06 -12.34
CA ALA A 174 7.67 17.82 -13.57
C ALA A 174 7.36 16.44 -14.18
N ILE A 175 7.30 15.38 -13.35
CA ILE A 175 6.93 14.02 -13.77
C ILE A 175 5.46 13.95 -14.21
N ALA A 176 4.55 14.67 -13.56
CA ALA A 176 3.15 14.72 -13.95
C ALA A 176 2.95 15.39 -15.32
N GLY A 177 3.75 16.43 -15.62
CA GLY A 177 3.83 17.08 -16.93
C GLY A 177 2.45 17.47 -17.48
N ARG A 178 2.12 17.01 -18.69
CA ARG A 178 0.80 17.26 -19.32
C ARG A 178 -0.39 16.67 -18.56
N SER A 179 -0.16 15.68 -17.68
CA SER A 179 -1.20 15.09 -16.83
C SER A 179 -1.43 15.83 -15.51
N LEU A 180 -0.77 16.98 -15.27
CA LEU A 180 -0.86 17.75 -14.03
C LEU A 180 -2.30 18.10 -13.62
N LYS A 181 -3.18 18.45 -14.58
CA LYS A 181 -4.62 18.71 -14.28
C LYS A 181 -5.32 17.49 -13.69
N GLN A 182 -4.96 16.27 -14.13
CA GLN A 182 -5.48 15.03 -13.57
C GLN A 182 -4.80 14.68 -12.23
N ALA A 183 -3.53 15.06 -12.05
CA ALA A 183 -2.82 14.89 -10.79
C ALA A 183 -3.29 15.86 -9.69
N LEU A 184 -3.85 17.02 -10.04
CA LEU A 184 -4.46 17.96 -9.10
C LEU A 184 -5.91 17.62 -8.73
N LYS A 185 -6.62 16.82 -9.55
CA LYS A 185 -7.98 16.39 -9.22
C LYS A 185 -7.93 15.37 -8.06
N THR A 186 -8.58 15.70 -6.95
CA THR A 186 -8.81 14.81 -5.82
C THR A 186 -10.30 14.79 -5.49
N ASP A 187 -10.84 13.62 -5.17
CA ASP A 187 -12.23 13.49 -4.71
C ASP A 187 -12.31 13.53 -3.16
N ARG A 188 -11.16 13.59 -2.46
CA ARG A 188 -11.04 13.50 -0.99
C ARG A 188 -10.09 14.54 -0.38
N PRO A 189 -10.27 15.86 -0.64
CA PRO A 189 -9.35 16.90 -0.18
C PRO A 189 -9.20 16.95 1.35
N GLY A 190 -10.26 16.70 2.11
CA GLY A 190 -10.19 16.66 3.58
C GLY A 190 -9.25 15.57 4.12
N LEU A 191 -9.19 14.41 3.47
CA LEU A 191 -8.32 13.31 3.89
C LEU A 191 -6.87 13.52 3.44
N GLN A 192 -6.66 14.23 2.31
CA GLN A 192 -5.34 14.73 1.90
C GLN A 192 -4.78 15.75 2.91
N ILE A 193 -5.60 16.72 3.36
CA ILE A 193 -5.21 17.71 4.38
C ILE A 193 -4.93 17.04 5.72
N PHE A 194 -5.83 16.17 6.20
CA PHE A 194 -5.62 15.40 7.42
C PHE A 194 -4.31 14.61 7.37
N ARG A 195 -4.04 13.92 6.26
CA ARG A 195 -2.78 13.21 6.04
C ARG A 195 -1.57 14.14 6.13
N GLY A 196 -1.60 15.31 5.49
CA GLY A 196 -0.52 16.30 5.56
C GLY A 196 -0.25 16.74 7.01
N LEU A 197 -1.31 17.03 7.77
CA LEU A 197 -1.20 17.44 9.17
C LEU A 197 -0.63 16.32 10.07
N ILE A 198 -1.10 15.07 9.95
CA ILE A 198 -0.51 13.96 10.72
C ILE A 198 0.91 13.60 10.26
N THR A 199 1.26 13.88 8.99
CA THR A 199 2.63 13.72 8.48
C THR A 199 3.56 14.72 9.17
N LEU A 200 3.14 15.99 9.25
CA LEU A 200 3.87 17.02 9.98
C LEU A 200 3.96 16.70 11.48
N ALA A 201 2.86 16.30 12.12
CA ALA A 201 2.85 15.93 13.53
C ALA A 201 3.77 14.73 13.83
N SER A 202 3.75 13.70 12.97
CA SER A 202 4.67 12.56 13.06
C SER A 202 6.14 12.99 12.97
N MET A 203 6.47 13.88 12.02
CA MET A 203 7.82 14.43 11.90
C MET A 203 8.22 15.25 13.13
N LEU A 204 7.39 16.19 13.58
CA LEU A 204 7.69 17.04 14.74
C LEU A 204 7.88 16.20 16.02
N CYS A 205 6.97 15.26 16.29
CA CYS A 205 7.08 14.37 17.45
C CYS A 205 8.31 13.43 17.36
N GLY A 206 8.54 12.84 16.19
CA GLY A 206 9.66 11.93 15.96
C GLY A 206 11.02 12.60 16.06
N PHE A 207 11.24 13.71 15.36
CA PHE A 207 12.50 14.44 15.41
C PHE A 207 12.73 15.14 16.76
N SER A 208 11.69 15.68 17.41
CA SER A 208 11.85 16.28 18.75
C SER A 208 12.28 15.22 19.78
N ALA A 209 11.73 14.00 19.72
CA ALA A 209 12.21 12.90 20.56
C ALA A 209 13.67 12.53 20.21
N LEU A 210 14.01 12.44 18.93
CA LEU A 210 15.37 12.10 18.46
C LEU A 210 16.47 13.04 18.97
N ILE A 211 16.12 14.30 19.27
CA ILE A 211 17.03 15.32 19.80
C ILE A 211 17.22 15.20 21.32
N HIS A 212 16.23 14.69 22.06
CA HIS A 212 16.20 14.74 23.53
C HIS A 212 16.37 13.40 24.25
N ILE A 213 16.28 12.27 23.54
CA ILE A 213 16.56 10.93 24.07
C ILE A 213 17.53 10.16 23.18
N PRO A 214 18.25 9.14 23.70
CA PRO A 214 19.22 8.37 22.92
C PRO A 214 18.63 7.82 21.62
N LEU A 215 19.39 7.93 20.52
CA LEU A 215 18.98 7.49 19.18
C LEU A 215 18.42 6.07 19.16
N ALA A 216 19.03 5.14 19.89
CA ALA A 216 18.57 3.77 20.03
C ALA A 216 17.17 3.67 20.67
N GLN A 217 16.92 4.43 21.76
CA GLN A 217 15.65 4.47 22.46
C GLN A 217 14.54 5.11 21.60
N ALA A 218 14.83 6.25 20.97
CA ALA A 218 13.89 6.90 20.04
C ALA A 218 13.54 5.99 18.85
N THR A 219 14.54 5.29 18.31
CA THR A 219 14.35 4.37 17.17
C THR A 219 13.53 3.13 17.59
N SER A 220 13.82 2.53 18.74
CA SER A 220 13.08 1.35 19.23
C SER A 220 11.61 1.66 19.50
N ILE A 221 11.32 2.83 20.08
CA ILE A 221 9.94 3.29 20.29
C ILE A 221 9.26 3.55 18.95
N SER A 222 9.94 4.20 18.00
CA SER A 222 9.41 4.49 16.66
C SER A 222 9.00 3.22 15.89
N PHE A 223 9.71 2.10 16.11
CA PHE A 223 9.34 0.81 15.52
C PHE A 223 8.02 0.22 16.02
N SER A 224 7.44 0.76 17.11
CA SER A 224 6.07 0.46 17.53
C SER A 224 5.04 0.86 16.46
N GLN A 225 5.40 1.75 15.52
CA GLN A 225 4.60 2.06 14.34
C GLN A 225 4.18 0.80 13.58
N VAL A 226 5.03 -0.21 13.49
CA VAL A 226 4.75 -1.46 12.76
C VAL A 226 3.62 -2.26 13.44
N LEU A 227 3.59 -2.27 14.77
CA LEU A 227 2.49 -2.84 15.56
C LEU A 227 1.22 -2.01 15.39
N PHE A 228 1.30 -0.68 15.48
CA PHE A 228 0.16 0.21 15.29
C PHE A 228 -0.44 0.13 13.88
N VAL A 229 0.37 0.02 12.82
CA VAL A 229 -0.10 -0.22 11.45
C VAL A 229 -0.84 -1.56 11.37
N THR A 230 -0.30 -2.62 11.99
CA THR A 230 -0.93 -3.95 11.98
C THR A 230 -2.30 -3.92 12.67
N VAL A 231 -2.41 -3.27 13.84
CA VAL A 231 -3.67 -3.08 14.57
C VAL A 231 -4.66 -2.21 13.80
N ALA A 232 -4.21 -1.05 13.31
CA ALA A 232 -5.06 -0.11 12.59
C ALA A 232 -5.55 -0.68 11.25
N ALA A 233 -4.79 -1.58 10.62
CA ALA A 233 -5.23 -2.30 9.43
C ALA A 233 -6.39 -3.27 9.73
N VAL A 234 -6.39 -3.94 10.88
CA VAL A 234 -7.53 -4.76 11.33
C VAL A 234 -8.74 -3.87 11.65
N LEU A 235 -8.56 -2.77 12.38
CA LEU A 235 -9.67 -1.95 12.88
C LEU A 235 -10.29 -1.05 11.80
N ILE A 236 -9.48 -0.36 11.00
CA ILE A 236 -9.93 0.70 10.08
C ILE A 236 -10.13 0.14 8.66
N LEU A 237 -9.16 -0.63 8.15
CA LEU A 237 -9.22 -1.22 6.80
C LEU A 237 -9.97 -2.56 6.78
N LYS A 238 -10.25 -3.16 7.94
CA LYS A 238 -10.86 -4.50 8.09
C LYS A 238 -10.04 -5.61 7.39
N GLU A 239 -8.71 -5.45 7.33
CA GLU A 239 -7.81 -6.49 6.80
C GLU A 239 -7.84 -7.75 7.68
N ARG A 240 -7.96 -8.92 7.06
CA ARG A 240 -7.95 -10.22 7.78
C ARG A 240 -6.51 -10.65 8.06
N VAL A 241 -5.95 -10.19 9.18
CA VAL A 241 -4.58 -10.52 9.61
C VAL A 241 -4.53 -11.90 10.24
N ASP A 242 -3.87 -12.84 9.58
CA ASP A 242 -3.68 -14.20 10.10
C ASP A 242 -2.63 -14.28 11.22
N ARG A 243 -2.67 -15.37 12.00
CA ARG A 243 -1.78 -15.60 13.17
C ARG A 243 -0.29 -15.48 12.83
N ALA A 244 0.13 -15.84 11.62
CA ALA A 244 1.55 -15.82 11.26
C ALA A 244 2.04 -14.43 10.88
N ARG A 245 1.17 -13.54 10.37
CA ARG A 245 1.49 -12.11 10.26
C ARG A 245 1.71 -11.51 11.65
N TRP A 246 0.82 -11.80 12.61
CA TRP A 246 0.99 -11.38 14.00
C TRP A 246 2.31 -11.86 14.61
N VAL A 247 2.65 -13.15 14.47
CA VAL A 247 3.94 -13.69 14.95
C VAL A 247 5.11 -12.97 14.28
N ALA A 248 5.08 -12.73 12.97
CA ALA A 248 6.15 -12.01 12.28
C ALA A 248 6.32 -10.55 12.78
N THR A 249 5.21 -9.83 13.01
CA THR A 249 5.24 -8.47 13.55
C THR A 249 5.83 -8.43 14.97
N VAL A 250 5.36 -9.32 15.86
CA VAL A 250 5.82 -9.39 17.26
C VAL A 250 7.28 -9.84 17.34
N LEU A 251 7.68 -10.86 16.57
CA LEU A 251 9.04 -11.37 16.55
C LEU A 251 10.02 -10.36 15.95
N GLY A 252 9.63 -9.66 14.87
CA GLY A 252 10.41 -8.56 14.31
C GLY A 252 10.63 -7.43 15.32
N PHE A 253 9.57 -7.02 16.03
CA PHE A 253 9.67 -6.00 17.10
C PHE A 253 10.54 -6.46 18.27
N ALA A 254 10.44 -7.72 18.71
CA ALA A 254 11.33 -8.28 19.73
C ALA A 254 12.80 -8.28 19.27
N GLY A 255 13.06 -8.62 18.00
CA GLY A 255 14.38 -8.51 17.38
C GLY A 255 14.93 -7.08 17.40
N VAL A 256 14.09 -6.08 17.09
CA VAL A 256 14.43 -4.65 17.22
C VAL A 256 14.85 -4.27 18.64
N LEU A 257 14.08 -4.68 19.66
CA LEU A 257 14.38 -4.38 21.06
C LEU A 257 15.72 -4.99 21.50
N ILE A 258 15.99 -6.25 21.13
CA ILE A 258 17.28 -6.91 21.39
C ILE A 258 18.43 -6.20 20.66
N MET A 259 18.21 -5.78 19.41
CA MET A 259 19.23 -5.17 18.57
C MET A 259 19.67 -3.78 19.06
N LEU A 260 18.70 -2.98 19.51
CA LEU A 260 18.91 -1.60 19.97
C LEU A 260 19.22 -1.51 21.47
N ASN A 261 18.90 -2.56 22.24
CA ASN A 261 19.07 -2.66 23.69
C ASN A 261 18.77 -1.32 24.42
N PRO A 262 17.55 -0.78 24.28
CA PRO A 262 17.22 0.54 24.80
C PRO A 262 17.41 0.57 26.32
N SER A 263 18.09 1.61 26.82
CA SER A 263 18.30 1.77 28.26
C SER A 263 16.97 1.83 29.01
N ALA A 264 16.95 1.27 30.21
CA ALA A 264 15.78 1.23 31.08
C ALA A 264 15.46 2.57 31.75
N ASP A 265 16.04 3.67 31.26
CA ASP A 265 15.67 5.03 31.64
C ASP A 265 14.16 5.20 31.38
N GLY A 266 13.44 5.59 32.43
CA GLY A 266 11.98 5.46 32.49
C GLY A 266 11.22 6.22 31.41
N LEU A 267 9.89 6.02 31.38
CA LEU A 267 8.99 6.66 30.42
C LEU A 267 8.97 8.20 30.58
N ASN A 268 9.96 8.84 29.96
CA ASN A 268 10.11 10.28 29.87
C ASN A 268 9.12 10.88 28.85
N PHE A 269 8.82 12.17 28.98
CA PHE A 269 7.94 12.89 28.05
C PHE A 269 8.34 12.72 26.57
N TRP A 270 9.64 12.71 26.29
CA TRP A 270 10.19 12.50 24.94
C TRP A 270 10.00 11.09 24.40
N ALA A 271 10.00 10.07 25.26
CA ALA A 271 9.64 8.70 24.87
C ALA A 271 8.16 8.62 24.46
N LEU A 272 7.27 9.31 25.18
CA LEU A 272 5.86 9.44 24.80
C LEU A 272 5.70 10.22 23.48
N MET A 273 6.49 11.27 23.23
CA MET A 273 6.51 11.97 21.94
C MET A 273 6.92 11.04 20.79
N SER A 274 7.96 10.21 20.96
CA SER A 274 8.32 9.20 19.95
C SER A 274 7.18 8.22 19.69
N LEU A 275 6.47 7.77 20.73
CA LEU A 275 5.32 6.87 20.62
C LEU A 275 4.13 7.53 19.88
N CYS A 276 3.86 8.81 20.16
CA CYS A 276 2.88 9.61 19.40
C CYS A 276 3.30 9.76 17.93
N GLY A 277 4.60 9.98 17.67
CA GLY A 277 5.16 10.02 16.31
C GLY A 277 4.92 8.73 15.54
N ALA A 278 5.09 7.58 16.20
CA ALA A 278 4.80 6.25 15.67
C ALA A 278 3.30 6.00 15.42
N LEU A 279 2.43 6.49 16.31
CA LEU A 279 0.97 6.42 16.15
C LEU A 279 0.50 7.26 14.95
N PHE A 280 0.99 8.50 14.82
CA PHE A 280 0.72 9.33 13.63
C PHE A 280 1.29 8.68 12.37
N GLY A 281 2.48 8.07 12.45
CA GLY A 281 3.09 7.30 11.36
C GLY A 281 2.20 6.15 10.87
N ALA A 282 1.55 5.44 11.78
CA ALA A 282 0.53 4.45 11.42
C ALA A 282 -0.68 5.09 10.74
N GLY A 283 -1.15 6.24 11.23
CA GLY A 283 -2.19 7.05 10.58
C GLY A 283 -1.84 7.45 9.14
N ILE A 284 -0.58 7.79 8.85
CA ILE A 284 -0.11 8.10 7.48
C ILE A 284 -0.27 6.87 6.59
N THR A 285 0.23 5.71 7.00
CA THR A 285 0.13 4.46 6.24
C THR A 285 -1.32 4.06 5.96
N ILE A 286 -2.19 4.19 6.96
CA ILE A 286 -3.63 3.92 6.84
C ILE A 286 -4.29 4.92 5.87
N SER A 287 -3.95 6.20 5.96
CA SER A 287 -4.42 7.22 5.00
C SER A 287 -3.98 6.90 3.58
N VAL A 288 -2.71 6.52 3.36
CA VAL A 288 -2.20 6.08 2.05
C VAL A 288 -3.03 4.92 1.50
N ARG A 289 -3.41 3.94 2.34
CA ARG A 289 -4.21 2.79 1.91
C ARG A 289 -5.63 3.19 1.49
N ILE A 290 -6.28 4.07 2.26
CA ILE A 290 -7.64 4.58 1.95
C ILE A 290 -7.62 5.45 0.69
N LEU A 291 -6.59 6.28 0.50
CA LEU A 291 -6.42 7.06 -0.73
C LEU A 291 -6.04 6.17 -1.92
N GLY A 292 -5.37 5.03 -1.69
CA GLY A 292 -4.96 4.09 -2.73
C GLY A 292 -6.06 3.50 -3.59
N THR A 293 -7.32 3.59 -3.15
CA THR A 293 -8.48 3.12 -3.92
C THR A 293 -9.01 4.14 -4.94
N SER A 294 -8.67 5.43 -4.80
CA SER A 294 -9.24 6.52 -5.63
C SER A 294 -8.20 7.50 -6.17
N GLU A 295 -7.12 7.75 -5.43
CA GLU A 295 -6.16 8.81 -5.71
C GLU A 295 -4.90 8.29 -6.39
N ARG A 296 -4.37 9.07 -7.35
CA ARG A 296 -3.04 8.82 -7.91
C ARG A 296 -1.96 9.11 -6.87
N THR A 297 -0.84 8.40 -6.96
CA THR A 297 0.36 8.62 -6.12
C THR A 297 0.91 10.03 -6.28
N GLU A 298 0.82 10.57 -7.49
CA GLU A 298 1.24 11.94 -7.80
C GLU A 298 0.37 12.96 -7.05
N THR A 299 -0.96 12.83 -7.09
CA THR A 299 -1.94 13.64 -6.33
C THR A 299 -1.64 13.62 -4.84
N ILE A 300 -1.49 12.41 -4.30
CA ILE A 300 -1.09 12.16 -2.91
C ILE A 300 0.13 12.97 -2.48
N LEU A 301 1.20 12.98 -3.28
CA LEU A 301 2.44 13.66 -2.90
C LEU A 301 2.36 15.17 -3.12
N ILE A 302 1.66 15.64 -4.16
CA ILE A 302 1.42 17.07 -4.40
C ILE A 302 0.66 17.68 -3.21
N TYR A 303 -0.43 17.05 -2.76
CA TYR A 303 -1.20 17.56 -1.63
C TYR A 303 -0.41 17.49 -0.30
N GLN A 304 0.37 16.43 -0.08
CA GLN A 304 1.27 16.36 1.08
C GLN A 304 2.30 17.51 1.06
N GLY A 305 2.94 17.74 -0.09
CA GLY A 305 3.88 18.83 -0.28
C GLY A 305 3.26 20.20 -0.02
N LEU A 306 2.09 20.47 -0.62
CA LEU A 306 1.33 21.71 -0.44
C LEU A 306 1.00 21.98 1.03
N VAL A 307 0.43 21.00 1.75
CA VAL A 307 0.03 21.16 3.15
C VAL A 307 1.25 21.44 4.04
N LEU A 308 2.33 20.66 3.88
CA LEU A 308 3.53 20.89 4.67
C LEU A 308 4.22 22.22 4.30
N MET A 309 4.26 22.61 3.02
CA MET A 309 4.80 23.92 2.60
C MET A 309 4.01 25.07 3.24
N VAL A 310 2.68 25.04 3.22
CA VAL A 310 1.86 26.10 3.83
C VAL A 310 2.09 26.21 5.33
N VAL A 311 2.11 25.08 6.05
CA VAL A 311 2.29 25.11 7.52
C VAL A 311 3.74 25.41 7.93
N LEU A 312 4.73 24.99 7.14
CA LEU A 312 6.15 25.28 7.39
C LEU A 312 6.58 26.66 6.88
N ALA A 313 5.79 27.36 6.06
CA ALA A 313 6.16 28.66 5.47
C ALA A 313 6.62 29.68 6.52
N TRP A 314 5.80 29.90 7.55
CA TRP A 314 6.12 30.86 8.61
C TRP A 314 7.32 30.42 9.48
N PRO A 315 7.37 29.18 10.03
CA PRO A 315 8.54 28.71 10.76
C PRO A 315 9.84 28.68 9.95
N ALA A 316 9.78 28.33 8.66
CA ALA A 316 10.95 28.29 7.79
C ALA A 316 11.48 29.69 7.51
N TRP A 317 10.60 30.66 7.22
CA TRP A 317 11.00 32.06 7.02
C TRP A 317 11.64 32.66 8.28
N ALA A 318 11.07 32.38 9.46
CA ALA A 318 11.57 32.92 10.73
C ALA A 318 12.92 32.32 11.19
N LEU A 319 13.31 31.16 10.67
CA LEU A 319 14.51 30.42 11.06
C LEU A 319 15.49 30.19 9.89
N TRP A 320 15.32 30.88 8.77
CA TRP A 320 16.06 30.60 7.53
C TRP A 320 17.55 30.93 7.65
N VAL A 321 18.42 29.96 7.35
CA VAL A 321 19.87 30.13 7.28
C VAL A 321 20.33 29.82 5.85
N TRP A 322 21.04 30.72 5.19
CA TRP A 322 21.45 30.50 3.80
C TRP A 322 22.43 29.32 3.66
N PRO A 323 22.07 28.25 2.92
CA PRO A 323 22.96 27.10 2.79
C PRO A 323 24.15 27.40 1.86
N THR A 324 25.31 26.81 2.19
CA THR A 324 26.49 26.80 1.30
C THR A 324 26.25 25.95 0.05
N ALA A 325 27.11 26.09 -0.98
CA ALA A 325 27.00 25.30 -2.21
C ALA A 325 27.05 23.77 -1.95
N GLU A 326 27.88 23.33 -1.01
CA GLU A 326 27.96 21.92 -0.57
C GLU A 326 26.67 21.49 0.13
N GLN A 327 26.15 22.32 1.04
CA GLN A 327 24.89 22.06 1.72
C GLN A 327 23.72 21.96 0.74
N TRP A 328 23.67 22.80 -0.30
CA TRP A 328 22.69 22.70 -1.38
C TRP A 328 22.79 21.37 -2.14
N PHE A 329 24.00 20.89 -2.45
CA PHE A 329 24.18 19.57 -3.06
C PHE A 329 23.57 18.45 -2.20
N TRP A 330 23.87 18.44 -0.90
CA TRP A 330 23.33 17.43 0.02
C TRP A 330 21.81 17.56 0.23
N LEU A 331 21.27 18.79 0.29
CA LEU A 331 19.83 19.05 0.37
C LEU A 331 19.09 18.53 -0.88
N VAL A 332 19.64 18.77 -2.07
CA VAL A 332 19.08 18.26 -3.33
C VAL A 332 19.16 16.74 -3.38
N LEU A 333 20.31 16.15 -3.05
CA LEU A 333 20.48 14.69 -3.03
C LEU A 333 19.50 14.02 -2.06
N LEU A 334 19.42 14.52 -0.83
CA LEU A 334 18.45 14.10 0.18
C LEU A 334 17.01 14.21 -0.34
N SER A 335 16.68 15.31 -1.01
CA SER A 335 15.30 15.55 -1.46
C SER A 335 14.91 14.67 -2.64
N LEU A 336 15.82 14.40 -3.57
CA LEU A 336 15.60 13.50 -4.69
C LEU A 336 15.42 12.04 -4.23
N PHE A 337 16.36 11.52 -3.43
CA PHE A 337 16.26 10.15 -2.89
C PHE A 337 15.10 10.02 -1.90
N GLY A 338 14.85 11.04 -1.07
CA GLY A 338 13.71 11.09 -0.17
C GLY A 338 12.36 11.13 -0.89
N THR A 339 12.29 11.77 -2.07
CA THR A 339 11.10 11.78 -2.94
C THR A 339 10.89 10.42 -3.60
N ALA A 340 11.94 9.83 -4.18
CA ALA A 340 11.87 8.51 -4.78
C ALA A 340 11.46 7.43 -3.76
N GLY A 341 12.05 7.45 -2.56
CA GLY A 341 11.69 6.55 -1.47
C GLY A 341 10.23 6.74 -1.00
N GLN A 342 9.76 7.99 -0.85
CA GLN A 342 8.36 8.28 -0.49
C GLN A 342 7.36 7.84 -1.56
N TRP A 343 7.69 8.03 -2.85
CA TRP A 343 6.86 7.56 -3.96
C TRP A 343 6.78 6.04 -3.99
N LEU A 344 7.91 5.33 -3.80
CA LEU A 344 7.96 3.87 -3.74
C LEU A 344 7.20 3.31 -2.52
N ILE A 345 7.37 3.87 -1.31
CA ILE A 345 6.57 3.51 -0.11
C ILE A 345 5.08 3.76 -0.34
N THR A 346 4.72 4.89 -0.96
CA THR A 346 3.31 5.19 -1.26
C THR A 346 2.75 4.15 -2.24
N LYS A 347 3.43 3.85 -3.35
CA LYS A 347 3.03 2.78 -4.29
C LYS A 347 2.95 1.42 -3.59
N ALA A 348 3.86 1.11 -2.67
CA ALA A 348 3.84 -0.14 -1.92
C ALA A 348 2.52 -0.32 -1.16
N TYR A 349 2.15 0.66 -0.32
CA TYR A 349 0.92 0.63 0.45
C TYR A 349 -0.36 0.83 -0.40
N GLN A 350 -0.29 1.49 -1.56
CA GLN A 350 -1.42 1.50 -2.50
C GLN A 350 -1.69 0.13 -3.13
N VAL A 351 -0.66 -0.70 -3.36
CA VAL A 351 -0.82 -2.00 -4.04
C VAL A 351 -0.95 -3.18 -3.08
N GLY A 352 -0.23 -3.21 -1.96
CA GLY A 352 -0.27 -4.29 -0.96
C GLY A 352 -1.05 -3.94 0.31
N GLU A 353 -1.50 -4.98 1.03
CA GLU A 353 -2.11 -4.90 2.35
C GLU A 353 -1.17 -4.23 3.36
N ALA A 354 -1.67 -3.33 4.20
CA ALA A 354 -0.86 -2.60 5.17
C ALA A 354 -0.22 -3.55 6.20
N SER A 355 -1.01 -4.50 6.71
CA SER A 355 -0.55 -5.57 7.62
C SER A 355 0.45 -6.55 6.98
N ALA A 356 0.51 -6.64 5.65
CA ALA A 356 1.43 -7.51 4.93
C ALA A 356 2.79 -6.87 4.68
N LEU A 357 2.85 -5.54 4.66
CA LEU A 357 4.04 -4.77 4.34
C LEU A 357 4.72 -4.17 5.57
N ALA A 358 3.96 -3.86 6.63
CA ALA A 358 4.50 -3.24 7.84
C ALA A 358 5.72 -3.97 8.45
N PRO A 359 5.78 -5.31 8.57
CA PRO A 359 6.96 -6.00 9.11
C PRO A 359 8.23 -5.82 8.28
N LEU A 360 8.12 -5.41 7.01
CA LEU A 360 9.28 -5.16 6.15
C LEU A 360 10.02 -3.88 6.57
N ASP A 361 9.37 -2.92 7.25
CA ASP A 361 10.04 -1.69 7.73
C ASP A 361 11.16 -2.00 8.75
N PHE A 362 11.07 -3.12 9.50
CA PHE A 362 12.16 -3.57 10.38
C PHE A 362 13.48 -3.81 9.62
N SER A 363 13.41 -4.14 8.32
CA SER A 363 14.60 -4.33 7.47
C SER A 363 15.49 -3.09 7.37
N ARG A 364 14.95 -1.90 7.69
CA ARG A 364 15.74 -0.66 7.76
C ARG A 364 16.88 -0.75 8.77
N LEU A 365 16.73 -1.51 9.86
CA LEU A 365 17.83 -1.75 10.81
C LEU A 365 18.94 -2.61 10.21
N ILE A 366 18.59 -3.64 9.43
CA ILE A 366 19.58 -4.48 8.73
C ILE A 366 20.43 -3.60 7.82
N LEU A 367 19.79 -2.70 7.05
CA LEU A 367 20.50 -1.74 6.21
C LEU A 367 21.36 -0.77 7.03
N ALA A 368 20.86 -0.26 8.15
CA ALA A 368 21.62 0.64 9.02
C ALA A 368 22.88 -0.04 9.59
N VAL A 369 22.77 -1.27 10.11
CA VAL A 369 23.92 -2.06 10.62
C VAL A 369 24.91 -2.39 9.49
N PHE A 370 24.40 -2.78 8.30
CA PHE A 370 25.25 -3.03 7.14
C PHE A 370 26.02 -1.78 6.70
N THR A 371 25.37 -0.62 6.65
CA THR A 371 26.02 0.65 6.30
C THR A 371 27.02 1.09 7.39
N GLY A 372 26.69 0.94 8.67
CA GLY A 372 27.62 1.20 9.79
C GLY A 372 28.90 0.36 9.68
N PHE A 373 28.75 -0.94 9.49
CA PHE A 373 29.87 -1.86 9.35
C PHE A 373 30.74 -1.57 8.11
N VAL A 374 30.13 -1.38 6.93
CA VAL A 374 30.87 -1.23 5.67
C VAL A 374 31.52 0.14 5.51
N PHE A 375 30.86 1.22 5.92
CA PHE A 375 31.33 2.59 5.65
C PHE A 375 31.96 3.29 6.85
N PHE A 376 31.65 2.84 8.07
CA PHE A 376 32.13 3.47 9.32
C PHE A 376 32.97 2.52 10.19
N ALA A 377 33.22 1.29 9.72
CA ALA A 377 33.93 0.24 10.46
C ALA A 377 33.33 -0.06 11.86
N GLU A 378 32.03 0.22 12.05
CA GLU A 378 31.31 -0.04 13.30
C GLU A 378 31.11 -1.56 13.47
N ILE A 379 31.86 -2.19 14.38
CA ILE A 379 31.76 -3.63 14.65
C ILE A 379 30.45 -3.92 15.39
N PRO A 380 29.50 -4.70 14.82
CA PRO A 380 28.25 -5.01 15.50
C PRO A 380 28.47 -5.91 16.71
N THR A 381 27.82 -5.57 17.83
CA THR A 381 27.89 -6.36 19.06
C THR A 381 27.08 -7.65 18.93
N LEU A 382 27.28 -8.60 19.86
CA LEU A 382 26.56 -9.87 19.86
C LEU A 382 25.03 -9.68 19.96
N THR A 383 24.55 -8.71 20.74
CA THR A 383 23.11 -8.37 20.83
C THR A 383 22.59 -7.80 19.51
N THR A 384 23.37 -6.95 18.83
CA THR A 384 23.06 -6.48 17.48
C THR A 384 22.96 -7.63 16.48
N LEU A 385 23.87 -8.61 16.52
CA LEU A 385 23.84 -9.78 15.64
C LEU A 385 22.63 -10.70 15.90
N ILE A 386 22.31 -10.97 17.17
CA ILE A 386 21.13 -11.76 17.56
C ILE A 386 19.84 -11.07 17.12
N GLY A 387 19.69 -9.77 17.41
CA GLY A 387 18.53 -8.98 16.99
C GLY A 387 18.38 -8.92 15.47
N ALA A 388 19.49 -8.71 14.74
CA ALA A 388 19.49 -8.72 13.28
C ALA A 388 19.06 -10.08 12.70
N ALA A 389 19.54 -11.20 13.24
CA ALA A 389 19.13 -12.54 12.81
C ALA A 389 17.61 -12.77 12.98
N ILE A 390 17.04 -12.32 14.10
CA ILE A 390 15.60 -12.40 14.37
C ILE A 390 14.81 -11.55 13.35
N VAL A 391 15.24 -10.31 13.11
CA VAL A 391 14.59 -9.40 12.14
C VAL A 391 14.68 -9.93 10.70
N ILE A 392 15.84 -10.47 10.30
CA ILE A 392 16.04 -11.14 9.00
C ILE A 392 15.06 -12.32 8.87
N GLY A 393 14.95 -13.17 9.90
CA GLY A 393 14.02 -14.29 9.93
C GLY A 393 12.56 -13.87 9.75
N ALA A 394 12.10 -12.88 10.51
CA ALA A 394 10.73 -12.35 10.43
C ALA A 394 10.43 -11.69 9.07
N THR A 395 11.39 -10.96 8.51
CA THR A 395 11.28 -10.33 7.18
C THR A 395 11.20 -11.40 6.08
N LEU A 396 12.15 -12.36 6.04
CA LEU A 396 12.17 -13.43 5.06
C LEU A 396 10.90 -14.30 5.12
N TYR A 397 10.40 -14.58 6.33
CA TYR A 397 9.13 -15.27 6.52
C TYR A 397 7.97 -14.48 5.89
N THR A 398 7.89 -13.18 6.15
CA THR A 398 6.87 -12.27 5.59
C THR A 398 6.94 -12.21 4.07
N MET A 399 8.14 -12.06 3.49
CA MET A 399 8.36 -12.04 2.04
C MET A 399 7.93 -13.36 1.38
N ARG A 400 8.32 -14.52 1.93
CA ARG A 400 7.91 -15.84 1.45
C ARG A 400 6.39 -16.03 1.51
N ARG A 401 5.73 -15.52 2.54
CA ARG A 401 4.26 -15.55 2.69
C ARG A 401 3.57 -14.67 1.64
N ASN A 402 4.04 -13.43 1.46
CA ASN A 402 3.50 -12.50 0.48
C ASN A 402 3.64 -13.02 -0.98
N ALA A 403 4.70 -13.77 -1.27
CA ALA A 403 4.89 -14.44 -2.55
C ALA A 403 3.92 -15.63 -2.80
N ARG A 404 3.56 -16.39 -1.76
CA ARG A 404 2.72 -17.59 -1.88
C ARG A 404 1.22 -17.31 -2.10
N GLY A 405 0.74 -16.11 -1.79
CA GLY A 405 -0.69 -15.75 -1.80
C GLY A 405 -1.46 -15.80 -3.13
N ARG A 406 -0.88 -16.37 -4.21
CA ARG A 406 -1.60 -16.66 -5.47
C ARG A 406 -1.67 -18.16 -5.81
N LEU A 407 -0.75 -18.99 -5.31
CA LEU A 407 -0.67 -20.42 -5.67
C LEU A 407 -1.82 -21.29 -5.12
N GLY A 408 -2.57 -20.79 -4.14
CA GLY A 408 -3.72 -21.50 -3.56
C GLY A 408 -5.09 -21.11 -4.13
N ALA A 409 -5.18 -20.04 -4.93
CA ALA A 409 -6.47 -19.55 -5.47
C ALA A 409 -6.84 -20.22 -6.81
N ASP A 410 -5.88 -20.33 -7.73
CA ASP A 410 -6.06 -20.95 -9.06
C ASP A 410 -6.39 -22.46 -9.03
N LEU A 411 -6.27 -23.12 -7.87
CA LEU A 411 -6.60 -24.54 -7.69
C LEU A 411 -8.02 -24.80 -7.17
N SER A 412 -8.81 -23.74 -6.95
CA SER A 412 -10.16 -23.82 -6.35
C SER A 412 -11.31 -23.45 -7.30
N THR A 413 -10.99 -23.01 -8.52
CA THR A 413 -11.95 -22.78 -9.61
C THR A 413 -11.69 -23.79 -10.73
N PRO A 414 -12.51 -24.85 -10.87
CA PRO A 414 -12.48 -25.68 -12.08
C PRO A 414 -12.92 -24.83 -13.30
N PRO A 415 -12.49 -25.23 -14.52
CA PRO A 415 -12.75 -24.49 -15.76
C PRO A 415 -14.22 -24.52 -16.20
#